data_AF-A0A6J0JZF5-F1
#
_entry.id   AF-A0A6J0JZF5-F1
#
_cell.length_a   1.000
_cell.length_b   1.000
_cell.length_c   1.000
_cell.angle_alpha   90.00
_cell.angle_beta   90.00
_cell.angle_gamma   90.00
#
_symmetry.space_group_name_H-M   'P 1'
#
loop_
_entity.id
_entity.type
_entity.pdbx_description
1 polymer ?
#
loop_
_entity_poly.entity_id
_entity_poly.type
_entity_poly.pdbx_seq_one_letter_code
_entity_poly.pdbx_strand_id
1 'polypeptide(L)'
;MSNLIPPEKRWIITTVLLAGLVGGALLFTSFLRTADDALFLCSTASAKSRAAAAAADYEATPIQLQAIVHYATSTVVPQQNMAEISISFNVLKQLAPANFLVFGLGRDSLMWASLNPRGKTLFLEEDLEWFQKVTKDSPFLRAHHVRYRTQLQEADKLLRSYKTEPSCFPAKSYLRGNERCKLALTGLPDEFYDTEWDLIMVDAPKGYFAEAPGRMAAIYSAAVMARNRKKPGVTHVFLHDVNRRVEKTFANEFLCRKHRAHAAGRLWHFVIPPVAANATIDGGDYRFC
;
A
#
# COMPACT_ATOMS: atom_id res chain seq x y z
N MET A 1 -30.60 -57.93 -66.22
CA MET A 1 -31.08 -56.74 -66.96
C MET A 1 -30.32 -55.53 -66.44
N SER A 2 -29.23 -55.19 -67.12
CA SER A 2 -28.35 -54.07 -66.79
C SER A 2 -28.94 -52.80 -67.40
N ASN A 3 -29.50 -51.92 -66.56
CA ASN A 3 -30.00 -50.62 -66.98
C ASN A 3 -28.82 -49.71 -67.37
N LEU A 4 -28.47 -49.71 -68.66
CA LEU A 4 -27.51 -48.79 -69.25
C LEU A 4 -28.18 -47.41 -69.40
N ILE A 5 -27.65 -46.42 -68.68
CA ILE A 5 -28.07 -45.02 -68.73
C ILE A 5 -27.88 -44.48 -70.17
N PRO A 6 -28.91 -43.85 -70.78
CA PRO A 6 -28.86 -43.28 -72.14
C PRO A 6 -27.71 -42.28 -72.33
N PRO A 7 -27.09 -42.21 -73.53
CA PRO A 7 -25.91 -41.39 -73.80
C PRO A 7 -26.14 -39.89 -73.52
N GLU A 8 -27.36 -39.39 -73.75
CA GLU A 8 -27.77 -38.01 -73.50
C GLU A 8 -27.73 -37.64 -72.00
N LYS A 9 -28.01 -38.61 -71.12
CA LYS A 9 -27.95 -38.43 -69.66
C LYS A 9 -26.53 -38.55 -69.10
N ARG A 10 -25.60 -39.20 -69.83
CA ARG A 10 -24.20 -39.34 -69.40
C ARG A 10 -23.46 -38.01 -69.38
N TRP A 11 -23.69 -37.15 -70.38
CA TRP A 11 -23.03 -35.83 -70.45
C TRP A 11 -23.50 -34.88 -69.34
N ILE A 12 -24.78 -34.96 -68.96
CA ILE A 12 -25.35 -34.21 -67.83
C ILE A 12 -24.75 -34.70 -66.51
N ILE A 13 -24.63 -36.01 -66.33
CA ILE A 13 -24.02 -36.58 -65.11
C ILE A 13 -22.54 -36.19 -65.01
N THR A 14 -21.78 -36.25 -66.10
CA THR A 14 -20.36 -35.85 -66.07
C THR A 14 -20.16 -34.35 -65.84
N THR A 15 -21.03 -33.48 -66.40
CA THR A 15 -20.94 -32.04 -66.16
C THR A 15 -21.31 -31.66 -64.72
N VAL A 16 -22.34 -32.30 -64.14
CA VAL A 16 -22.71 -32.09 -62.73
C VAL A 16 -21.62 -32.57 -61.77
N LEU A 17 -21.01 -33.73 -62.04
CA LEU A 17 -19.89 -34.24 -61.24
C LEU A 17 -18.66 -33.33 -61.32
N LEU A 18 -18.32 -32.82 -62.51
CA LEU A 18 -17.19 -31.92 -62.69
C LEU A 18 -17.42 -30.56 -62.01
N ALA A 19 -18.63 -30.01 -62.13
CA ALA A 19 -19.01 -28.78 -61.44
C ALA A 19 -19.01 -28.94 -59.92
N GLY A 20 -19.48 -30.09 -59.41
CA GLY A 20 -19.41 -30.44 -57.98
C GLY A 20 -17.97 -30.57 -57.47
N LEU A 21 -17.05 -31.12 -58.28
CA LEU A 21 -15.64 -31.28 -57.91
C LEU A 21 -14.90 -29.93 -57.87
N VAL A 22 -15.16 -29.05 -58.85
CA VAL A 22 -14.62 -27.68 -58.87
C VAL A 22 -15.21 -26.82 -57.75
N GLY A 23 -16.53 -26.88 -57.53
CA GLY A 23 -17.19 -26.19 -56.43
C GLY A 23 -16.73 -26.67 -55.05
N GLY A 24 -16.54 -27.98 -54.91
CA GLY A 24 -15.98 -28.60 -53.70
C GLY A 24 -14.54 -28.17 -53.44
N ALA A 25 -13.68 -28.13 -54.46
CA ALA A 25 -12.30 -27.66 -54.32
C ALA A 25 -12.22 -26.17 -53.97
N LEU A 26 -13.08 -25.33 -54.55
CA LEU A 26 -13.17 -23.90 -54.22
C LEU A 26 -13.68 -23.66 -52.79
N LEU A 27 -14.62 -24.46 -52.31
CA LEU A 27 -15.07 -24.42 -50.92
C LEU A 27 -13.99 -24.93 -49.95
N PHE A 28 -13.30 -26.02 -50.26
CA PHE A 28 -12.21 -26.51 -49.42
C PHE A 28 -11.05 -25.50 -49.32
N THR A 29 -10.70 -24.84 -50.41
CA THR A 29 -9.66 -23.80 -50.42
C THR A 29 -10.08 -22.52 -49.70
N SER A 30 -11.37 -22.17 -49.71
CA SER A 30 -11.86 -21.06 -48.88
C SER A 30 -11.84 -21.44 -47.41
N PHE A 31 -12.28 -22.64 -47.01
CA PHE A 31 -12.21 -23.11 -45.63
C PHE A 31 -10.78 -23.20 -45.09
N LEU A 32 -9.81 -23.63 -45.89
CA LEU A 32 -8.39 -23.66 -45.49
C LEU A 32 -7.81 -22.24 -45.33
N ARG A 33 -8.15 -21.30 -46.21
CA ARG A 33 -7.76 -19.88 -46.04
C ARG A 33 -8.36 -19.26 -44.78
N THR A 34 -9.62 -19.54 -44.47
CA THR A 34 -10.26 -19.01 -43.24
C THR A 34 -9.67 -19.65 -41.98
N ALA A 35 -9.23 -20.92 -42.04
CA ALA A 35 -8.57 -21.59 -40.93
C ALA A 35 -7.15 -21.08 -40.70
N ASP A 36 -6.38 -20.82 -41.77
CA ASP A 36 -5.07 -20.18 -41.67
C ASP A 36 -5.20 -18.74 -41.15
N ASP A 37 -6.16 -17.95 -41.63
CA ASP A 37 -6.42 -16.61 -41.09
C ASP A 37 -6.86 -16.65 -39.61
N ALA A 38 -7.69 -17.63 -39.21
CA ALA A 38 -8.12 -17.80 -37.82
C ALA A 38 -6.99 -18.29 -36.88
N LEU A 39 -6.06 -19.11 -37.38
CA LEU A 39 -4.91 -19.61 -36.62
C LEU A 39 -3.75 -18.59 -36.56
N PHE A 40 -3.61 -17.72 -37.56
CA PHE A 40 -2.65 -16.60 -37.52
C PHE A 40 -3.18 -15.37 -36.74
N LEU A 41 -4.49 -15.27 -36.50
CA LEU A 41 -5.09 -14.18 -35.72
C LEU A 41 -5.09 -14.42 -34.19
N CYS A 42 -4.78 -15.63 -33.71
CA CYS A 42 -4.47 -15.84 -32.30
C CYS A 42 -3.02 -15.43 -32.00
N SER A 43 -2.85 -14.13 -31.78
CA SER A 43 -1.59 -13.43 -31.45
C SER A 43 -0.73 -14.10 -30.37
N THR A 44 0.13 -15.03 -30.76
CA THR A 44 1.21 -15.58 -29.91
C THR A 44 2.17 -14.48 -29.45
N ALA A 45 2.35 -13.43 -30.25
CA ALA A 45 3.07 -12.21 -29.87
C ALA A 45 2.38 -11.44 -28.72
N SER A 46 1.03 -11.40 -28.69
CA SER A 46 0.25 -10.78 -27.60
C SER A 46 0.26 -11.62 -26.33
N ALA A 47 0.23 -12.95 -26.46
CA ALA A 47 0.38 -13.85 -25.32
C ALA A 47 1.79 -13.76 -24.71
N LYS A 48 2.83 -13.70 -25.54
CA LYS A 48 4.23 -13.56 -25.11
C LYS A 48 4.53 -12.18 -24.52
N SER A 49 3.95 -11.11 -25.07
CA SER A 49 4.08 -9.77 -24.50
C SER A 49 3.33 -9.62 -23.17
N ARG A 50 2.14 -10.23 -23.03
CA ARG A 50 1.42 -10.31 -21.74
C ARG A 50 2.19 -11.14 -20.71
N ALA A 51 2.79 -12.25 -21.11
CA ALA A 51 3.62 -13.06 -20.21
C ALA A 51 4.90 -12.34 -19.78
N ALA A 52 5.55 -11.60 -20.69
CA ALA A 52 6.73 -10.79 -20.37
C ALA A 52 6.37 -9.59 -19.48
N ALA A 53 5.23 -8.92 -19.73
CA ALA A 53 4.73 -7.86 -18.86
C ALA A 53 4.37 -8.40 -17.46
N ALA A 54 3.70 -9.55 -17.39
CA ALA A 54 3.42 -10.23 -16.13
C ALA A 54 4.71 -10.65 -15.41
N ALA A 55 5.74 -11.13 -16.12
CA ALA A 55 7.03 -11.46 -15.52
C ALA A 55 7.77 -10.21 -15.00
N ALA A 56 7.71 -9.09 -15.74
CA ALA A 56 8.28 -7.80 -15.33
C ALA A 56 7.61 -7.25 -14.05
N ASP A 57 6.32 -7.51 -13.86
CA ASP A 57 5.62 -7.14 -12.62
C ASP A 57 6.17 -7.87 -11.38
N TYR A 58 6.69 -9.09 -11.56
CA TYR A 58 7.32 -9.92 -10.52
C TYR A 58 8.85 -9.83 -10.45
N GLU A 59 9.50 -9.03 -11.30
CA GLU A 59 10.95 -8.85 -11.19
C GLU A 59 11.32 -8.24 -9.84
N ALA A 60 12.17 -8.96 -9.11
CA ALA A 60 12.67 -8.52 -7.83
C ALA A 60 13.57 -7.29 -8.02
N THR A 61 13.33 -6.27 -7.23
CA THR A 61 14.20 -5.09 -7.16
C THR A 61 15.50 -5.44 -6.40
N PRO A 62 16.64 -4.77 -6.67
CA PRO A 62 17.89 -5.02 -5.96
C PRO A 62 17.78 -4.97 -4.43
N ILE A 63 16.94 -4.05 -3.91
CA ILE A 63 16.68 -3.93 -2.47
C ILE A 63 15.99 -5.16 -1.88
N GLN A 64 15.13 -5.86 -2.65
CA GLN A 64 14.49 -7.09 -2.19
C GLN A 64 15.50 -8.24 -2.06
N LEU A 65 16.40 -8.39 -3.04
CA LEU A 65 17.47 -9.39 -2.97
C LEU A 65 18.43 -9.09 -1.81
N GLN A 66 18.78 -7.82 -1.61
CA GLN A 66 19.60 -7.39 -0.48
C GLN A 66 18.92 -7.66 0.87
N ALA A 67 17.62 -7.39 0.98
CA ALA A 67 16.85 -7.67 2.20
C ALA A 67 16.86 -9.18 2.52
N ILE A 68 16.65 -10.04 1.51
CA ILE A 68 16.68 -11.50 1.70
C ILE A 68 18.05 -11.94 2.27
N VAL A 69 19.15 -11.53 1.63
CA VAL A 69 20.50 -11.88 2.10
C VAL A 69 20.75 -11.33 3.50
N HIS A 70 20.39 -10.07 3.75
CA HIS A 70 20.58 -9.42 5.05
C HIS A 70 19.85 -10.18 6.16
N TYR A 71 18.54 -10.43 6.03
CA TYR A 71 17.77 -11.06 7.10
C TYR A 71 17.96 -12.58 7.20
N ALA A 72 18.40 -13.25 6.13
CA ALA A 72 18.74 -14.67 6.17
C ALA A 72 20.09 -14.96 6.85
N THR A 73 21.01 -13.98 6.87
CA THR A 73 22.38 -14.17 7.37
C THR A 73 22.71 -13.37 8.64
N SER A 74 21.91 -12.35 8.96
CA SER A 74 22.10 -11.50 10.14
C SER A 74 21.54 -12.13 11.40
N THR A 75 22.26 -11.99 12.52
CA THR A 75 21.73 -12.26 13.87
C THR A 75 20.88 -11.11 14.41
N VAL A 76 20.85 -9.99 13.70
CA VAL A 76 20.07 -8.79 14.01
C VAL A 76 18.76 -8.85 13.23
N VAL A 77 17.66 -9.07 13.95
CA VAL A 77 16.30 -9.18 13.37
C VAL A 77 15.41 -7.98 13.74
N PRO A 78 14.32 -7.74 12.98
CA PRO A 78 13.27 -6.79 13.34
C PRO A 78 12.72 -6.97 14.76
N GLN A 79 12.26 -5.88 15.37
CA GLN A 79 11.59 -5.90 16.68
C GLN A 79 10.23 -6.61 16.63
N GLN A 80 9.52 -6.46 15.51
CA GLN A 80 8.20 -7.06 15.31
C GLN A 80 8.35 -8.55 15.01
N ASN A 81 7.47 -9.37 15.58
CA ASN A 81 7.47 -10.81 15.28
C ASN A 81 6.76 -11.10 13.95
N MET A 82 6.84 -12.36 13.48
CA MET A 82 6.24 -12.78 12.21
C MET A 82 4.74 -12.50 12.12
N ALA A 83 3.97 -12.70 13.20
CA ALA A 83 2.53 -12.46 13.20
C ALA A 83 2.20 -10.96 13.12
N GLU A 84 2.98 -10.11 13.78
CA GLU A 84 2.88 -8.65 13.68
C GLU A 84 3.20 -8.17 12.26
N ILE A 85 4.34 -8.60 11.70
CA ILE A 85 4.78 -8.21 10.35
C ILE A 85 3.78 -8.67 9.29
N SER A 86 3.22 -9.87 9.44
CA SER A 86 2.28 -10.44 8.47
C SER A 86 1.03 -9.57 8.26
N ILE A 87 0.58 -8.85 9.29
CA ILE A 87 -0.58 -7.94 9.15
C ILE A 87 -0.26 -6.82 8.16
N SER A 88 0.85 -6.11 8.36
CA SER A 88 1.26 -5.02 7.47
C SER A 88 1.66 -5.51 6.07
N PHE A 89 2.34 -6.67 6.00
CA PHE A 89 2.72 -7.28 4.74
C PHE A 89 1.51 -7.68 3.89
N ASN A 90 0.46 -8.26 4.49
CA ASN A 90 -0.74 -8.65 3.75
C ASN A 90 -1.46 -7.44 3.13
N VAL A 91 -1.41 -6.27 3.77
CA VAL A 91 -1.93 -5.02 3.21
C VAL A 91 -1.02 -4.52 2.08
N LEU A 92 0.31 -4.48 2.30
CA LEU A 92 1.26 -4.08 1.25
C LEU A 92 1.14 -4.95 0.00
N LYS A 93 0.97 -6.26 0.16
CA LYS A 93 0.80 -7.20 -0.96
C LYS A 93 -0.39 -6.85 -1.86
N GLN A 94 -1.42 -6.23 -1.30
CA GLN A 94 -2.62 -5.82 -2.05
C GLN A 94 -2.51 -4.41 -2.63
N LEU A 95 -1.74 -3.53 -1.98
CA LEU A 95 -1.69 -2.10 -2.32
C LEU A 95 -0.41 -1.66 -3.05
N ALA A 96 0.66 -2.45 -3.02
CA ALA A 96 1.95 -2.05 -3.58
C ALA A 96 1.87 -1.86 -5.12
N PRO A 97 2.54 -0.83 -5.68
CA PRO A 97 3.32 0.19 -4.98
C PRO A 97 2.45 1.20 -4.22
N ALA A 98 2.82 1.51 -2.98
CA ALA A 98 2.04 2.38 -2.09
C ALA A 98 2.86 3.56 -1.55
N ASN A 99 2.16 4.61 -1.08
CA ASN A 99 2.77 5.61 -0.20
C ASN A 99 2.75 5.09 1.24
N PHE A 100 3.92 4.69 1.75
CA PHE A 100 4.10 4.13 3.08
C PHE A 100 4.95 5.06 3.96
N LEU A 101 4.34 5.60 5.02
CA LEU A 101 5.03 6.37 6.05
C LEU A 101 5.36 5.47 7.24
N VAL A 102 6.59 5.53 7.73
CA VAL A 102 7.03 4.79 8.91
C VAL A 102 7.61 5.78 9.93
N PHE A 103 6.96 5.91 11.08
CA PHE A 103 7.58 6.54 12.25
C PHE A 103 8.48 5.50 12.89
N GLY A 104 9.79 5.72 12.77
CA GLY A 104 10.86 4.86 13.23
C GLY A 104 11.82 4.54 12.10
N LEU A 105 13.12 4.63 12.38
CA LEU A 105 14.17 4.10 11.53
C LEU A 105 14.90 3.02 12.32
N GLY A 106 15.15 1.86 11.73
CA GLY A 106 15.60 0.72 12.51
C GLY A 106 16.00 -0.49 11.68
N ARG A 107 16.11 -1.61 12.40
CA ARG A 107 16.53 -2.90 11.84
C ARG A 107 15.54 -3.46 10.82
N ASP A 108 14.31 -2.98 10.84
CA ASP A 108 13.22 -3.36 9.95
C ASP A 108 13.04 -2.40 8.76
N SER A 109 13.78 -1.29 8.70
CA SER A 109 13.63 -0.30 7.62
C SER A 109 13.98 -0.86 6.25
N LEU A 110 15.02 -1.68 6.14
CA LEU A 110 15.35 -2.38 4.89
C LEU A 110 14.21 -3.32 4.47
N MET A 111 13.62 -4.05 5.41
CA MET A 111 12.45 -4.88 5.16
C MET A 111 11.28 -4.04 4.64
N TRP A 112 10.89 -2.98 5.36
CA TRP A 112 9.74 -2.14 4.96
C TRP A 112 9.93 -1.46 3.61
N ALA A 113 11.14 -1.00 3.29
CA ALA A 113 11.46 -0.48 1.97
C ALA A 113 11.38 -1.57 0.89
N SER A 114 11.88 -2.78 1.17
CA SER A 114 11.87 -3.90 0.22
C SER A 114 10.48 -4.50 -0.03
N LEU A 115 9.58 -4.47 0.96
CA LEU A 115 8.21 -4.97 0.84
C LEU A 115 7.28 -4.02 0.07
N ASN A 116 7.78 -2.85 -0.35
CA ASN A 116 7.05 -1.87 -1.14
C ASN A 116 7.82 -1.55 -2.45
N PRO A 117 8.08 -2.54 -3.31
CA PRO A 117 8.89 -2.35 -4.51
C PRO A 117 8.26 -1.28 -5.41
N ARG A 118 9.08 -0.36 -5.93
CA ARG A 118 8.67 0.79 -6.76
C ARG A 118 7.74 1.80 -6.06
N GLY A 119 7.37 1.56 -4.81
CA GLY A 119 6.58 2.48 -3.99
C GLY A 119 7.43 3.52 -3.29
N LYS A 120 6.75 4.42 -2.58
CA LYS A 120 7.39 5.44 -1.74
C LYS A 120 7.33 4.95 -0.30
N THR A 121 8.48 4.66 0.30
CA THR A 121 8.59 4.42 1.75
C THR A 121 9.40 5.54 2.39
N LEU A 122 8.79 6.33 3.28
CA LEU A 122 9.44 7.41 4.01
C LEU A 122 9.56 7.06 5.51
N PHE A 123 10.76 7.21 6.07
CA PHE A 123 11.03 6.97 7.49
C PHE A 123 11.22 8.29 8.25
N LEU A 124 10.71 8.36 9.47
CA LEU A 124 10.94 9.48 10.39
C LEU A 124 11.63 8.98 11.67
N GLU A 125 12.75 9.58 12.05
CA GLU A 125 13.53 9.17 13.22
C GLU A 125 13.79 10.33 14.17
N GLU A 126 13.54 10.15 15.47
CA GLU A 126 13.77 11.19 16.47
C GLU A 126 15.21 11.27 17.00
N ASP A 127 15.95 10.16 16.97
CA ASP A 127 17.31 10.10 17.48
C ASP A 127 18.29 10.52 16.39
N LEU A 128 18.92 11.69 16.56
CA LEU A 128 19.81 12.26 15.57
C LEU A 128 21.04 11.38 15.29
N GLU A 129 21.63 10.78 16.32
CA GLU A 129 22.83 9.95 16.18
C GLU A 129 22.49 8.65 15.44
N TRP A 130 21.37 8.03 15.81
CA TRP A 130 20.85 6.84 15.14
C TRP A 130 20.46 7.12 13.69
N PHE A 131 19.77 8.24 13.45
CA PHE A 131 19.43 8.71 12.12
C PHE A 131 20.68 8.86 11.23
N GLN A 132 21.70 9.56 11.72
CA GLN A 132 22.96 9.75 10.98
C GLN A 132 23.67 8.43 10.72
N LYS A 133 23.68 7.52 11.70
CA LYS A 133 24.28 6.19 11.55
C LYS A 133 23.59 5.38 10.46
N VAL A 134 22.28 5.21 10.56
CA VAL A 134 21.52 4.37 9.61
C VAL A 134 21.53 4.97 8.20
N THR A 135 21.39 6.29 8.06
CA THR A 135 21.43 6.93 6.73
C THR A 135 22.81 6.88 6.09
N LYS A 136 23.89 6.84 6.88
CA LYS A 136 25.24 6.57 6.37
C LYS A 136 25.40 5.12 5.89
N ASP A 137 24.89 4.16 6.66
CA ASP A 137 25.03 2.73 6.35
C ASP A 137 24.05 2.26 5.25
N SER A 138 22.94 2.98 5.05
CA SER A 138 21.88 2.67 4.09
C SER A 138 21.36 3.94 3.40
N PRO A 139 22.18 4.57 2.53
CA PRO A 139 21.86 5.88 1.91
C PRO A 139 20.68 5.84 0.94
N PHE A 140 20.23 4.64 0.55
CA PHE A 140 19.05 4.44 -0.29
C PHE A 140 17.73 4.56 0.49
N LEU A 141 17.77 4.53 1.83
CA LEU A 141 16.57 4.74 2.65
C LEU A 141 16.19 6.22 2.64
N ARG A 142 14.93 6.50 2.29
CA ARG A 142 14.37 7.85 2.34
C ARG A 142 13.96 8.15 3.77
N ALA A 143 14.77 8.91 4.49
CA ALA A 143 14.53 9.18 5.89
C ALA A 143 14.71 10.67 6.23
N HIS A 144 13.95 11.15 7.21
CA HIS A 144 14.14 12.48 7.80
C HIS A 144 14.22 12.40 9.32
N HIS A 145 15.13 13.19 9.89
CA HIS A 145 15.15 13.41 11.33
C HIS A 145 13.98 14.31 11.74
N VAL A 146 13.27 13.93 12.80
CA VAL A 146 12.11 14.64 13.34
C VAL A 146 12.36 15.05 14.79
N ARG A 147 11.97 16.27 15.15
CA ARG A 147 11.99 16.73 16.55
C ARG A 147 10.60 16.72 17.13
N TYR A 148 10.40 15.94 18.18
CA TYR A 148 9.16 15.93 18.94
C TYR A 148 9.21 16.98 20.03
N ARG A 149 8.15 17.78 20.13
CA ARG A 149 7.95 18.78 21.18
C ARG A 149 7.14 18.29 22.38
N THR A 150 6.85 16.99 22.42
CA THR A 150 6.05 16.32 23.45
C THR A 150 6.85 15.21 24.09
N GLN A 151 6.76 15.07 25.40
CA GLN A 151 7.39 13.99 26.17
C GLN A 151 6.34 13.00 26.70
N LEU A 152 6.75 11.75 26.93
CA LEU A 152 5.88 10.68 27.42
C LEU A 152 5.13 11.09 28.70
N GLN A 153 5.80 11.75 29.63
CA GLN A 153 5.21 12.22 30.89
C GLN A 153 4.08 13.25 30.70
N GLU A 154 4.01 13.91 29.54
CA GLU A 154 2.97 14.89 29.24
C GLU A 154 1.67 14.25 28.71
N ALA A 155 1.63 12.92 28.52
CA ALA A 155 0.52 12.22 27.87
C ALA A 155 -0.87 12.61 28.43
N ASP A 156 -1.04 12.57 29.76
CA ASP A 156 -2.32 12.88 30.39
C ASP A 156 -2.69 14.38 30.26
N LYS A 157 -1.69 15.27 30.26
CA LYS A 157 -1.89 16.71 30.02
C LYS A 157 -2.30 16.98 28.57
N LEU A 158 -1.68 16.31 27.61
CA LEU A 158 -1.99 16.43 26.19
C LEU A 158 -3.43 15.99 25.88
N LEU A 159 -3.89 14.89 26.49
CA LEU A 159 -5.29 14.43 26.40
C LEU A 159 -6.30 15.40 27.02
N ARG A 160 -5.89 16.21 27.99
CA ARG A 160 -6.78 17.27 28.50
C ARG A 160 -6.76 18.49 27.59
N SER A 161 -5.59 18.93 27.16
CA SER A 161 -5.45 20.18 26.41
C SER A 161 -6.04 20.15 25.01
N TYR A 162 -5.98 19.01 24.30
CA TYR A 162 -6.53 18.95 22.93
C TYR A 162 -8.05 19.14 22.89
N LYS A 163 -8.76 18.85 23.99
CA LYS A 163 -10.22 19.00 24.12
C LYS A 163 -10.68 20.44 24.22
N THR A 164 -9.76 21.35 24.52
CA THR A 164 -10.03 22.79 24.68
C THR A 164 -9.28 23.66 23.68
N GLU A 165 -8.46 23.05 22.81
CA GLU A 165 -7.70 23.75 21.77
C GLU A 165 -8.36 23.51 20.40
N PRO A 166 -9.12 24.48 19.86
CA PRO A 166 -9.85 24.31 18.60
C PRO A 166 -8.95 23.93 17.41
N SER A 167 -7.67 24.32 17.42
CA SER A 167 -6.70 23.91 16.39
C SER A 167 -6.35 22.41 16.44
N CYS A 168 -6.73 21.69 17.50
CA CYS A 168 -6.62 20.23 17.60
C CYS A 168 -7.89 19.48 17.18
N PHE A 169 -9.01 20.17 16.99
CA PHE A 169 -10.30 19.51 16.79
C PHE A 169 -10.35 18.85 15.41
N PRO A 170 -10.99 17.68 15.28
CA PRO A 170 -11.02 16.90 14.03
C PRO A 170 -11.67 17.65 12.85
N ALA A 171 -12.57 18.60 13.10
CA ALA A 171 -13.19 19.43 12.05
C ALA A 171 -12.20 20.40 11.37
N LYS A 172 -11.19 20.85 12.11
CA LYS A 172 -10.23 21.89 11.71
C LYS A 172 -8.78 21.42 11.85
N SER A 173 -8.55 20.13 12.06
CA SER A 173 -7.22 19.62 12.36
C SER A 173 -6.33 19.72 11.12
N TYR A 174 -5.15 20.31 11.28
CA TYR A 174 -4.07 20.34 10.29
C TYR A 174 -2.73 20.16 11.00
N LEU A 175 -1.71 19.73 10.27
CA LEU A 175 -0.37 19.49 10.83
C LEU A 175 0.59 20.64 10.53
N ARG A 176 0.78 20.96 9.24
CA ARG A 176 1.73 21.96 8.76
C ARG A 176 1.54 23.32 9.47
N GLY A 177 2.54 23.72 10.25
CA GLY A 177 2.55 25.02 10.96
C GLY A 177 1.54 25.15 12.10
N ASN A 178 0.93 24.05 12.57
CA ASN A 178 -0.01 24.09 13.69
C ASN A 178 0.72 24.18 15.03
N GLU A 179 1.19 25.38 15.39
CA GLU A 179 1.92 25.61 16.65
C GLU A 179 1.00 25.63 17.88
N ARG A 180 -0.31 25.84 17.70
CA ARG A 180 -1.28 25.85 18.80
C ARG A 180 -1.58 24.44 19.31
N CYS A 181 -1.77 23.48 18.40
CA CYS A 181 -2.01 22.10 18.78
C CYS A 181 -0.70 21.37 19.09
N LYS A 182 -0.33 21.22 20.37
CA LYS A 182 0.92 20.53 20.77
C LYS A 182 1.12 19.13 20.17
N LEU A 183 0.02 18.40 19.90
CA LEU A 183 0.05 17.07 19.28
C LEU A 183 0.37 17.08 17.78
N ALA A 184 0.19 18.21 17.09
CA ALA A 184 0.53 18.32 15.67
C ALA A 184 2.06 18.30 15.50
N LEU A 185 2.55 17.42 14.63
CA LEU A 185 3.95 17.44 14.19
C LEU A 185 4.16 18.54 13.15
N THR A 186 5.02 19.51 13.49
CA THR A 186 5.37 20.65 12.65
C THR A 186 6.86 20.59 12.24
N GLY A 187 7.28 21.44 11.29
CA GLY A 187 8.70 21.54 10.88
C GLY A 187 9.25 20.39 10.02
N LEU A 188 8.40 19.45 9.57
CA LEU A 188 8.75 18.38 8.64
C LEU A 188 8.78 18.86 7.16
N PRO A 189 9.41 18.10 6.24
CA PRO A 189 9.47 18.48 4.82
C PRO A 189 8.11 18.36 4.12
N ASP A 190 7.97 19.05 2.98
CA ASP A 190 6.75 19.05 2.16
C ASP A 190 6.26 17.66 1.80
N GLU A 191 7.19 16.74 1.49
CA GLU A 191 6.86 15.35 1.18
C GLU A 191 6.04 14.67 2.30
N PHE A 192 6.27 15.00 3.57
CA PHE A 192 5.50 14.44 4.68
C PHE A 192 4.05 14.93 4.69
N TYR A 193 3.82 16.23 4.43
CA TYR A 193 2.49 16.84 4.50
C TYR A 193 1.67 16.66 3.23
N ASP A 194 2.31 16.70 2.07
CA ASP A 194 1.63 16.76 0.77
C ASP A 194 1.40 15.36 0.20
N THR A 195 2.12 14.35 0.70
CA THR A 195 1.87 12.95 0.34
C THR A 195 0.62 12.44 1.07
N GLU A 196 -0.35 11.95 0.30
CA GLU A 196 -1.46 11.18 0.83
C GLU A 196 -1.05 9.72 1.07
N TRP A 197 -0.80 9.39 2.33
CA TRP A 197 -0.28 8.08 2.77
C TRP A 197 -1.36 6.99 2.75
N ASP A 198 -1.05 5.86 2.10
CA ASP A 198 -1.89 4.65 2.05
C ASP A 198 -1.68 3.79 3.29
N LEU A 199 -0.42 3.70 3.73
CA LEU A 199 -0.03 3.00 4.94
C LEU A 199 0.75 3.94 5.86
N ILE A 200 0.51 3.85 7.16
CA ILE A 200 1.26 4.54 8.20
C ILE A 200 1.62 3.52 9.29
N MET A 201 2.90 3.24 9.50
CA MET A 201 3.41 2.47 10.63
C MET A 201 3.87 3.42 11.73
N VAL A 202 3.30 3.31 12.91
CA VAL A 202 3.68 4.06 14.10
C VAL A 202 4.43 3.11 15.05
N ASP A 203 5.74 2.99 14.86
CA ASP A 203 6.63 2.18 15.70
C ASP A 203 7.66 3.04 16.47
N ALA A 204 7.63 4.34 16.30
CA ALA A 204 8.44 5.32 17.02
C ALA A 204 7.61 6.59 17.29
N PRO A 205 8.06 7.50 18.17
CA PRO A 205 9.32 7.50 18.92
C PRO A 205 9.38 6.46 20.06
N LYS A 206 10.58 6.28 20.61
CA LYS A 206 10.98 5.32 21.65
C LYS A 206 10.00 5.15 22.84
N GLY A 207 9.57 6.26 23.44
CA GLY A 207 8.58 6.29 24.52
C GLY A 207 8.84 5.34 25.71
N TYR A 208 10.09 5.06 26.09
CA TYR A 208 10.42 4.13 27.18
C TYR A 208 10.88 4.79 28.50
N PHE A 209 11.06 6.11 28.55
CA PHE A 209 11.27 6.89 29.78
C PHE A 209 10.46 8.21 29.74
N ALA A 210 10.29 8.85 30.89
CA ALA A 210 9.36 9.96 31.09
C ALA A 210 9.64 11.16 30.18
N GLU A 211 10.91 11.55 30.04
CA GLU A 211 11.36 12.70 29.25
C GLU A 211 11.54 12.37 27.76
N ALA A 212 11.47 11.08 27.40
CA ALA A 212 11.57 10.66 26.01
C ALA A 212 10.34 11.15 25.22
N PRO A 213 10.50 11.44 23.92
CA PRO A 213 9.34 11.59 23.07
C PRO A 213 8.52 10.30 23.03
N GLY A 214 7.20 10.44 23.19
CA GLY A 214 6.24 9.35 23.13
C GLY A 214 5.40 9.39 21.85
N ARG A 215 4.71 8.29 21.54
CA ARG A 215 3.94 8.11 20.29
C ARG A 215 2.68 8.97 20.16
N MET A 216 2.37 9.81 21.15
CA MET A 216 1.18 10.67 21.17
C MET A 216 1.02 11.53 19.92
N ALA A 217 2.06 12.28 19.54
CA ALA A 217 2.02 13.17 18.39
C ALA A 217 2.02 12.41 17.04
N ALA A 218 2.69 11.26 16.97
CA ALA A 218 2.67 10.39 15.80
C ALA A 218 1.28 9.77 15.58
N ILE A 219 0.64 9.26 16.64
CA ILE A 219 -0.73 8.72 16.60
C ILE A 219 -1.73 9.79 16.16
N TYR A 220 -1.66 10.99 16.77
CA TYR A 220 -2.50 12.12 16.38
C TYR A 220 -2.28 12.50 14.91
N SER A 221 -1.02 12.59 14.46
CA SER A 221 -0.69 12.93 13.07
C SER A 221 -1.24 11.90 12.09
N ALA A 222 -1.13 10.60 12.39
CA ALA A 222 -1.72 9.54 11.58
C ALA A 222 -3.24 9.67 11.46
N ALA A 223 -3.93 10.00 12.57
CA ALA A 223 -5.37 10.24 12.57
C ALA A 223 -5.75 11.45 11.70
N VAL A 224 -5.04 12.57 11.83
CA VAL A 224 -5.29 13.79 11.04
C VAL A 224 -5.04 13.53 9.55
N MET A 225 -3.93 12.87 9.20
CA MET A 225 -3.62 12.51 7.80
C MET A 225 -4.70 11.61 7.19
N ALA A 226 -5.09 10.54 7.88
CA ALA A 226 -6.09 9.60 7.39
C ALA A 226 -7.46 10.28 7.17
N ARG A 227 -7.87 11.15 8.10
CA ARG A 227 -9.14 11.87 8.03
C ARG A 227 -9.15 12.95 6.95
N ASN A 228 -8.03 13.65 6.77
CA ASN A 228 -7.92 14.77 5.83
C ASN A 228 -7.64 14.33 4.38
N ARG A 229 -7.33 13.04 4.17
CA ARG A 229 -7.16 12.44 2.86
C ARG A 229 -8.30 12.84 1.92
N LYS A 230 -7.92 13.24 0.71
CA LYS A 230 -8.78 13.68 -0.40
C LYS A 230 -8.98 12.58 -1.43
N LYS A 231 -7.96 11.77 -1.70
CA LYS A 231 -8.11 10.64 -2.63
C LYS A 231 -9.07 9.59 -2.08
N PRO A 232 -9.84 8.90 -2.94
CA PRO A 232 -10.67 7.78 -2.54
C PRO A 232 -9.90 6.67 -1.82
N GLY A 233 -10.64 5.82 -1.11
CA GLY A 233 -10.09 4.71 -0.34
C GLY A 233 -9.89 5.07 1.12
N VAL A 234 -9.00 4.33 1.78
CA VAL A 234 -8.76 4.37 3.23
C VAL A 234 -7.26 4.51 3.49
N THR A 235 -6.90 4.96 4.68
CA THR A 235 -5.53 4.88 5.18
C THR A 235 -5.44 3.73 6.20
N HIS A 236 -4.47 2.85 5.98
CA HIS A 236 -4.14 1.76 6.90
C HIS A 236 -3.13 2.28 7.93
N VAL A 237 -3.50 2.31 9.21
CA VAL A 237 -2.61 2.71 10.30
C VAL A 237 -2.26 1.50 11.15
N PHE A 238 -0.96 1.23 11.32
CA PHE A 238 -0.44 0.17 12.17
C PHE A 238 0.23 0.83 13.36
N LEU A 239 -0.21 0.48 14.57
CA LEU A 239 0.37 1.01 15.81
C LEU A 239 0.99 -0.15 16.58
N HIS A 240 2.29 -0.05 16.85
CA HIS A 240 3.01 -1.02 17.68
C HIS A 240 2.97 -0.63 19.16
N ASP A 241 3.49 -1.51 20.03
CA ASP A 241 3.56 -1.31 21.49
C ASP A 241 2.23 -1.02 22.20
N VAL A 242 1.10 -1.52 21.68
CA VAL A 242 -0.24 -1.30 22.28
C VAL A 242 -0.47 -2.00 23.63
N ASN A 243 0.52 -2.75 24.11
CA ASN A 243 0.60 -3.23 25.49
C ASN A 243 0.92 -2.11 26.49
N ARG A 244 1.46 -0.97 26.02
CA ARG A 244 1.71 0.23 26.83
C ARG A 244 0.44 1.07 26.97
N ARG A 245 0.27 1.71 28.13
CA ARG A 245 -0.93 2.49 28.47
C ARG A 245 -1.15 3.66 27.51
N VAL A 246 -0.10 4.41 27.20
CA VAL A 246 -0.17 5.65 26.43
C VAL A 246 -0.62 5.36 25.00
N GLU A 247 0.02 4.42 24.33
CA GLU A 247 -0.31 3.97 22.98
C GLU A 247 -1.76 3.49 22.91
N LYS A 248 -2.18 2.65 23.86
CA LYS A 248 -3.56 2.13 23.92
C LYS A 248 -4.59 3.26 24.11
N THR A 249 -4.33 4.21 24.99
CA THR A 249 -5.24 5.33 25.25
C THR A 249 -5.34 6.24 24.03
N PHE A 250 -4.21 6.66 23.46
CA PHE A 250 -4.18 7.54 22.29
C PHE A 250 -4.76 6.87 21.03
N ALA A 251 -4.58 5.57 20.86
CA ALA A 251 -5.20 4.82 19.76
C ALA A 251 -6.73 4.83 19.85
N ASN A 252 -7.27 4.55 21.04
CA ASN A 252 -8.72 4.57 21.24
C ASN A 252 -9.31 5.97 21.08
N GLU A 253 -8.55 7.01 21.48
CA GLU A 253 -8.97 8.40 21.37
C GLU A 253 -8.93 8.93 19.93
N PHE A 254 -7.85 8.68 19.17
CA PHE A 254 -7.64 9.34 17.86
C PHE A 254 -7.88 8.42 16.65
N LEU A 255 -7.56 7.12 16.75
CA LEU A 255 -7.72 6.16 15.65
C LEU A 255 -9.08 5.46 15.69
N CYS A 256 -9.73 5.48 16.85
CA CYS A 256 -11.05 4.91 17.15
C CYS A 256 -11.13 3.40 17.06
N ARG A 257 -11.65 2.77 18.13
CA ARG A 257 -11.86 1.32 18.19
C ARG A 257 -12.71 0.78 17.03
N LYS A 258 -13.68 1.56 16.54
CA LYS A 258 -14.54 1.20 15.40
C LYS A 258 -13.78 0.97 14.09
N HIS A 259 -12.59 1.56 13.93
CA HIS A 259 -11.75 1.39 12.75
C HIS A 259 -10.74 0.26 12.89
N ARG A 260 -10.64 -0.42 14.05
CA ARG A 260 -9.65 -1.47 14.27
C ARG A 260 -10.07 -2.75 13.54
N ALA A 261 -9.31 -3.15 12.52
CA ALA A 261 -9.59 -4.30 11.68
C ALA A 261 -8.88 -5.58 12.16
N HIS A 262 -7.60 -5.47 12.54
CA HIS A 262 -6.79 -6.61 12.96
C HIS A 262 -5.90 -6.28 14.17
N ALA A 263 -5.41 -7.31 14.85
CA ALA A 263 -4.43 -7.20 15.92
C ALA A 263 -3.62 -8.51 16.04
N ALA A 264 -2.32 -8.39 16.32
CA ALA A 264 -1.46 -9.52 16.68
C ALA A 264 -0.36 -9.03 17.62
N GLY A 265 -0.08 -9.78 18.68
CA GLY A 265 0.93 -9.40 19.67
C GLY A 265 0.72 -7.97 20.19
N ARG A 266 1.71 -7.10 19.96
CA ARG A 266 1.71 -5.68 20.33
C ARG A 266 1.27 -4.74 19.20
N LEU A 267 0.88 -5.27 18.04
CA LEU A 267 0.46 -4.49 16.88
C LEU A 267 -1.07 -4.44 16.78
N TRP A 268 -1.62 -3.24 16.62
CA TRP A 268 -3.00 -3.01 16.16
C TRP A 268 -3.02 -2.41 14.77
N HIS A 269 -3.96 -2.85 13.94
CA HIS A 269 -4.20 -2.33 12.60
C HIS A 269 -5.58 -1.67 12.51
N PHE A 270 -5.60 -0.44 12.01
CA PHE A 270 -6.77 0.38 11.78
C PHE A 270 -6.97 0.66 10.29
N VAL A 271 -8.22 0.69 9.85
CA VAL A 271 -8.64 1.07 8.50
C VAL A 271 -9.50 2.31 8.62
N ILE A 272 -8.93 3.47 8.33
CA ILE A 272 -9.55 4.77 8.60
C ILE A 272 -9.98 5.40 7.28
N PRO A 273 -11.29 5.64 7.07
CA PRO A 273 -11.76 6.37 5.90
C PRO A 273 -11.50 7.87 6.04
N PRO A 274 -11.39 8.60 4.91
CA PRO A 274 -11.43 10.05 4.94
C PRO A 274 -12.76 10.53 5.50
N VAL A 275 -12.78 11.75 6.03
CA VAL A 275 -14.04 12.41 6.37
C VAL A 275 -14.85 12.60 5.09
N ALA A 276 -16.13 12.19 5.11
CA ALA A 276 -17.02 12.41 3.97
C ALA A 276 -17.07 13.91 3.62
N ALA A 277 -16.93 14.24 2.33
CA ALA A 277 -16.83 15.63 1.86
C ALA A 277 -18.01 16.52 2.29
N ASN A 278 -19.18 15.93 2.58
CA ASN A 278 -20.41 16.61 2.99
C ASN A 278 -20.76 16.40 4.48
N ALA A 279 -19.87 15.80 5.27
CA ALA A 279 -20.10 15.69 6.70
C ALA A 279 -20.05 17.08 7.33
N THR A 280 -21.20 17.56 7.82
CA THR A 280 -21.24 18.69 8.76
C THR A 280 -20.61 18.24 10.06
N ILE A 281 -19.29 18.42 10.20
CA ILE A 281 -18.63 18.23 11.50
C ILE A 281 -18.84 19.52 12.28
N ASP A 282 -19.45 19.42 13.45
CA ASP A 282 -19.51 20.53 14.39
C ASP A 282 -18.08 21.02 14.67
N GLY A 283 -17.80 22.28 14.34
CA GLY A 283 -16.50 22.89 14.53
C GLY A 283 -16.09 23.01 16.00
N GLY A 284 -17.00 22.75 16.95
CA GLY A 284 -16.74 22.66 18.38
C GLY A 284 -16.57 21.25 18.93
N ASP A 285 -16.82 20.19 18.13
CA ASP A 285 -16.64 18.82 18.62
C ASP A 285 -15.16 18.42 18.56
N TYR A 286 -14.58 18.19 19.73
CA TYR A 286 -13.19 17.74 19.88
C TYR A 286 -13.02 16.24 19.60
N ARG A 287 -14.10 15.47 19.57
CA ARG A 287 -14.05 14.00 19.57
C ARG A 287 -13.74 13.44 18.19
N PHE A 288 -12.68 12.65 18.11
CA PHE A 288 -12.35 11.90 16.90
C PHE A 288 -13.23 10.66 16.73
N CYS A 289 -13.72 10.13 17.86
CA CYS A 289 -14.58 8.96 18.01
C CYS A 289 -15.86 9.35 18.74
#